data_AF-A1YFF4-F1
#
_entry.id   AF-A1YFF4-F1
#
_cell.length_a   1.000
_cell.length_b   1.000
_cell.length_c   1.000
_cell.angle_alpha   90.00
_cell.angle_beta   90.00
_cell.angle_gamma   90.00
#
_symmetry.space_group_name_H-M   'P 1'
#
loop_
_entity.id
_entity.type
_entity.pdbx_description
1 polymer ?
#
loop_
_entity_poly.entity_id
_entity_poly.type
_entity_poly.pdbx_seq_one_letter_code
_entity_poly.pdbx_strand_id
1 'polypeptide(L)'
;HLVQSVCKSYRETCQLRLEDLLRQRSSVFSREEVTGYQRKSMWEMWERCAHHLTEAIQYVVEFAKRLSGFMELCQNDQIVLLKAGAMEVVLVRMCRAYNADNRTVFFEGKYGGMELFRAL
;
A
#
# COMPACT_ATOMS: atom_id res chain seq x y z
N HIS A 1 13.67 21.07 11.59
CA HIS A 1 12.65 21.46 10.61
C HIS A 1 12.39 20.40 9.53
N LEU A 2 13.40 19.95 8.75
CA LEU A 2 13.19 18.98 7.66
C LEU A 2 12.53 17.65 8.12
N VAL A 3 13.08 17.00 9.15
CA VAL A 3 12.55 15.72 9.66
C VAL A 3 11.07 15.83 10.05
N GLN A 4 10.69 16.88 10.77
CA GLN A 4 9.30 17.10 11.19
C GLN A 4 8.37 17.31 10.00
N SER A 5 8.82 18.03 8.96
CA SER A 5 8.07 18.21 7.72
C SER A 5 7.82 16.87 7.03
N VAL A 6 8.86 16.06 6.81
CA VAL A 6 8.72 14.73 6.18
C VAL A 6 7.79 13.83 6.98
N CYS A 7 7.95 13.77 8.31
CA CYS A 7 7.09 12.96 9.17
C CYS A 7 5.63 13.43 9.16
N LYS A 8 5.38 14.75 9.06
CA LYS A 8 4.03 15.31 8.95
C LYS A 8 3.41 14.96 7.60
N SER A 9 4.12 15.21 6.50
CA SER A 9 3.69 14.85 5.14
C SER A 9 3.36 13.37 5.04
N TYR A 10 4.18 12.50 5.64
CA TYR A 10 3.92 11.07 5.73
C TYR A 10 2.62 10.74 6.48
N ARG A 11 2.41 11.32 7.68
CA ARG A 11 1.20 11.08 8.49
C ARG A 11 -0.07 11.51 7.78
N GLU A 12 -0.04 12.61 7.05
CA GLU A 12 -1.20 13.16 6.33
C GLU A 12 -1.50 12.47 5.00
N THR A 13 -0.60 11.61 4.52
CA THR A 13 -0.71 10.90 3.23
C THR A 13 -0.58 9.39 3.38
N CYS A 14 -0.78 8.87 4.59
CA CYS A 14 -0.96 7.45 4.82
C CYS A 14 -2.42 7.07 4.56
N GLN A 15 -2.64 6.18 3.60
CA GLN A 15 -3.98 5.63 3.30
C GLN A 15 -4.65 5.04 4.55
N LEU A 16 -3.88 4.30 5.35
CA LEU A 16 -4.37 3.66 6.58
C LEU A 16 -3.52 4.09 7.78
N ARG A 17 -4.18 4.45 8.89
CA ARG A 17 -3.50 4.76 10.15
C ARG A 17 -2.95 3.48 10.76
N LEU A 18 -1.83 3.60 11.47
CA LEU A 18 -1.18 2.42 12.07
C LEU A 18 -2.08 1.77 13.12
N GLU A 19 -2.75 2.57 13.93
CA GLU A 19 -3.67 2.08 14.97
C GLU A 19 -4.80 1.22 14.40
N ASP A 20 -5.37 1.61 13.26
CA ASP A 20 -6.43 0.86 12.60
C ASP A 20 -5.92 -0.47 12.05
N LEU A 21 -4.74 -0.47 11.43
CA LEU A 21 -4.08 -1.69 10.95
C LEU A 21 -3.79 -2.66 12.11
N LEU A 22 -3.30 -2.15 13.24
CA LEU A 22 -3.01 -2.96 14.43
C LEU A 22 -4.28 -3.55 15.04
N ARG A 23 -5.37 -2.77 15.12
CA ARG A 23 -6.67 -3.26 15.61
C ARG A 23 -7.25 -4.37 14.74
N GLN A 24 -7.01 -4.32 13.43
CA GLN A 24 -7.50 -5.32 12.49
C GLN A 24 -6.68 -6.62 12.46
N ARG A 25 -5.55 -6.72 13.19
CA ARG A 25 -4.67 -7.90 13.12
C ARG A 25 -5.33 -9.23 13.51
N SER A 26 -6.36 -9.20 14.35
CA SER A 26 -7.15 -10.38 14.70
C SER A 26 -8.19 -10.76 13.64
N SER A 27 -8.53 -9.84 12.73
CA SER A 27 -9.45 -10.04 11.62
C SER A 27 -8.72 -10.71 10.47
N VAL A 28 -8.68 -12.04 10.50
CA VAL A 28 -8.01 -12.88 9.49
C VAL A 28 -9.05 -13.49 8.56
N PHE A 29 -8.72 -13.64 7.27
CA PHE A 29 -9.59 -14.34 6.32
C PHE A 29 -9.85 -15.78 6.76
N SER A 30 -11.11 -16.22 6.66
CA SER A 30 -11.48 -17.63 6.86
C SER A 30 -10.99 -18.50 5.70
N ARG A 31 -10.99 -19.82 5.90
CA ARG A 31 -10.61 -20.78 4.85
C ARG A 31 -11.53 -20.68 3.63
N GLU A 32 -12.82 -20.46 3.86
CA GLU A 32 -13.83 -20.31 2.83
C GLU A 32 -13.59 -19.02 2.03
N GLU A 33 -13.25 -17.92 2.70
CA GLU A 33 -12.91 -16.65 2.06
C GLU A 33 -11.64 -16.78 1.22
N VAL A 34 -10.57 -17.38 1.76
CA VAL A 34 -9.33 -17.65 1.02
C VAL A 34 -9.62 -18.49 -0.23
N THR A 35 -10.41 -19.56 -0.09
CA THR A 35 -10.82 -20.40 -1.23
C THR A 35 -11.62 -19.60 -2.26
N GLY A 36 -12.43 -18.63 -1.81
CA GLY A 36 -13.15 -17.70 -2.66
C GLY A 36 -12.21 -16.87 -3.56
N TYR A 37 -11.12 -16.33 -3.01
CA TYR A 37 -10.11 -15.62 -3.81
C TYR A 37 -9.34 -16.55 -4.74
N GLN A 38 -8.96 -17.74 -4.28
CA GLN A 38 -8.22 -18.72 -5.10
C GLN A 38 -9.01 -19.24 -6.30
N ARG A 39 -10.35 -19.14 -6.28
CA ARG A 39 -11.23 -19.54 -7.38
C ARG A 39 -11.47 -18.42 -8.39
N LYS A 40 -11.03 -17.19 -8.10
CA LYS A 40 -11.13 -16.07 -9.04
C LYS A 40 -10.23 -16.31 -10.26
N SER A 41 -10.59 -15.69 -11.38
CA SER A 41 -9.71 -15.69 -12.54
C SER A 41 -8.47 -14.85 -12.25
N MET A 42 -7.37 -15.17 -12.95
CA MET A 42 -6.15 -14.35 -12.93
C MET A 42 -6.46 -12.89 -13.27
N TRP A 43 -7.31 -12.66 -14.27
CA TRP A 43 -7.70 -11.30 -14.67
C TRP A 43 -8.41 -10.54 -13.55
N GLU A 44 -9.38 -11.16 -12.86
CA GLU A 44 -10.08 -10.51 -11.76
C GLU A 44 -9.12 -10.17 -10.61
N MET A 45 -8.22 -11.09 -10.25
CA MET A 45 -7.23 -10.83 -9.21
C MET A 45 -6.24 -9.74 -9.63
N TRP A 46 -5.83 -9.72 -10.89
CA TRP A 46 -4.90 -8.73 -11.43
C TRP A 46 -5.52 -7.34 -11.41
N GLU A 47 -6.77 -7.22 -11.86
CA GLU A 47 -7.54 -5.97 -11.84
C GLU A 47 -7.71 -5.44 -10.41
N ARG A 48 -8.06 -6.30 -9.45
CA ARG A 48 -8.16 -5.92 -8.03
C ARG A 48 -6.82 -5.40 -7.49
N CYS A 49 -5.73 -6.14 -7.72
CA CYS A 49 -4.41 -5.74 -7.24
C CYS A 49 -3.95 -4.43 -7.90
N ALA A 50 -4.17 -4.28 -9.21
CA ALA A 50 -3.86 -3.05 -9.93
C ALA A 50 -4.66 -1.85 -9.41
N HIS A 51 -5.93 -2.06 -9.03
CA HIS A 51 -6.76 -1.03 -8.41
C HIS A 51 -6.18 -0.56 -7.07
N HIS A 52 -5.95 -1.49 -6.12
CA HIS A 52 -5.38 -1.15 -4.81
C HIS A 52 -3.98 -0.54 -4.92
N LEU A 53 -3.17 -1.01 -5.87
CA LEU A 53 -1.86 -0.46 -6.15
C LEU A 53 -1.94 0.98 -6.68
N THR A 54 -2.89 1.25 -7.58
CA THR A 54 -3.13 2.59 -8.12
C THR A 54 -3.53 3.55 -7.01
N GLU A 55 -4.44 3.14 -6.11
CA GLU A 55 -4.81 3.95 -4.94
C GLU A 55 -3.59 4.23 -4.05
N ALA A 56 -2.79 3.22 -3.73
CA ALA A 56 -1.59 3.39 -2.92
C ALA A 56 -0.58 4.36 -3.56
N ILE A 57 -0.39 4.28 -4.89
CA ILE A 57 0.45 5.20 -5.65
C ILE A 57 -0.08 6.64 -5.57
N GLN A 58 -1.39 6.87 -5.63
CA GLN A 58 -1.95 8.22 -5.47
C GLN A 58 -1.56 8.84 -4.12
N TYR A 59 -1.60 8.07 -3.02
CA TYR A 59 -1.12 8.54 -1.72
C TYR A 59 0.40 8.81 -1.69
N VAL A 60 1.19 8.08 -2.48
CA VAL A 60 2.64 8.37 -2.63
C VAL A 60 2.88 9.64 -3.44
N VAL A 61 2.08 9.90 -4.47
CA VAL A 61 2.14 11.16 -5.22
C VAL A 61 1.81 12.34 -4.32
N GLU A 62 0.76 12.24 -3.51
CA GLU A 62 0.41 13.28 -2.53
C GLU A 62 1.49 13.46 -1.45
N PHE A 63 2.15 12.38 -1.06
CA PHE A 63 3.32 12.46 -0.17
C PHE A 63 4.46 13.26 -0.82
N ALA A 64 4.82 12.92 -2.06
CA ALA A 64 5.90 13.58 -2.79
C ALA A 64 5.64 15.09 -2.99
N LYS A 65 4.41 15.47 -3.37
CA LYS A 65 4.00 16.87 -3.50
C LYS A 65 4.19 17.71 -2.22
N ARG A 66 4.13 17.08 -1.05
CA ARG A 66 4.32 17.72 0.26
C ARG A 66 5.78 17.76 0.73
N LEU A 67 6.72 17.22 -0.05
CA LEU A 67 8.14 17.31 0.27
C LEU A 67 8.70 18.63 -0.23
N SER A 68 9.41 19.34 0.65
CA SER A 68 10.12 20.57 0.29
C SER A 68 11.05 20.32 -0.89
N GLY A 69 11.03 21.19 -1.90
CA GLY A 69 11.84 21.05 -3.11
C GLY A 69 11.20 20.21 -4.22
N PHE A 70 10.28 19.26 -3.93
CA PHE A 70 9.73 18.40 -4.98
C PHE A 70 8.91 19.17 -6.02
N MET A 71 8.05 20.09 -5.55
CA MET A 71 7.22 20.94 -6.43
C MET A 71 8.03 22.04 -7.15
N GLU A 72 9.27 22.28 -6.73
CA GLU A 72 10.18 23.25 -7.34
C GLU A 72 10.98 22.63 -8.51
N LEU A 73 11.04 21.29 -8.60
CA LEU A 73 11.60 20.58 -9.73
C LEU A 73 10.78 20.80 -11.00
N CYS A 74 11.41 20.67 -12.17
CA CYS A 74 10.68 20.69 -13.43
C CYS A 74 9.74 19.47 -13.55
N GLN A 75 8.69 19.60 -14.36
CA GLN A 75 7.67 18.53 -14.52
C GLN A 75 8.28 17.20 -14.97
N ASN A 76 9.29 17.25 -15.85
CA ASN A 76 9.98 16.05 -16.32
C ASN A 76 10.62 15.28 -15.16
N ASP A 77 11.34 15.97 -14.27
CA ASP A 77 12.03 15.35 -13.14
C ASP A 77 11.04 14.82 -12.10
N GLN A 78 9.95 15.55 -11.83
CA GLN A 78 8.88 15.06 -10.96
C GLN A 78 8.30 13.75 -11.50
N ILE A 79 8.05 13.65 -12.81
CA ILE A 79 7.54 12.44 -13.46
C ILE A 79 8.57 11.30 -13.40
N VAL A 80 9.85 11.57 -13.68
CA VAL A 80 10.92 10.56 -13.64
C VAL A 80 11.05 9.99 -12.24
N LEU A 81 11.08 10.84 -11.21
CA LEU A 81 11.18 10.41 -9.81
C LEU A 81 9.97 9.58 -9.38
N LEU A 82 8.76 9.98 -9.75
CA LEU A 82 7.55 9.21 -9.42
C LEU A 82 7.49 7.87 -10.16
N LYS A 83 7.85 7.83 -11.45
CA LYS A 83 7.89 6.59 -12.23
C LYS A 83 8.89 5.58 -11.68
N ALA A 84 10.05 6.05 -11.20
CA ALA A 84 11.07 5.19 -10.62
C ALA A 84 10.74 4.78 -9.19
N GLY A 85 10.32 5.73 -8.33
CA GLY A 85 10.27 5.52 -6.89
C GLY A 85 8.90 5.20 -6.30
N ALA A 86 7.78 5.43 -7.00
CA ALA A 86 6.46 5.30 -6.38
C ALA A 86 6.18 3.87 -5.88
N MET A 87 6.53 2.87 -6.69
CA MET A 87 6.38 1.45 -6.32
C MET A 87 7.24 1.07 -5.12
N GLU A 88 8.48 1.55 -5.05
CA GLU A 88 9.39 1.28 -3.93
C GLU A 88 8.82 1.82 -2.61
N VAL A 89 8.25 3.03 -2.64
CA VAL A 89 7.61 3.62 -1.47
C VAL A 89 6.36 2.83 -1.06
N VAL A 90 5.56 2.34 -2.02
CA VAL A 90 4.41 1.47 -1.72
C VAL A 90 4.88 0.19 -1.02
N LEU A 91 5.92 -0.47 -1.54
CA LEU A 91 6.48 -1.68 -0.94
C LEU A 91 7.01 -1.45 0.49
N VAL A 92 7.70 -0.33 0.74
CA VAL A 92 8.13 0.04 2.10
C VAL A 92 6.93 0.30 3.02
N ARG A 93 5.89 0.98 2.52
CA ARG A 93 4.67 1.26 3.31
C ARG A 93 3.89 -0.02 3.64
N MET A 94 3.96 -1.05 2.78
CA MET A 94 3.32 -2.36 2.99
C MET A 94 3.78 -3.02 4.30
N CYS A 95 5.01 -2.77 4.76
CA CYS A 95 5.51 -3.30 6.04
C CYS A 95 4.61 -2.95 7.24
N ARG A 96 3.89 -1.81 7.20
CA ARG A 96 2.93 -1.42 8.26
C ARG A 96 1.67 -2.27 8.26
N ALA A 97 1.28 -2.74 7.08
CA ALA A 97 0.14 -3.61 6.85
C ALA A 97 0.51 -5.10 6.96
N TYR A 98 1.79 -5.41 7.21
CA TYR A 98 2.27 -6.78 7.39
C TYR A 98 2.27 -7.18 8.87
N ASN A 99 1.80 -8.37 9.15
CA ASN A 99 1.88 -9.02 10.44
C ASN A 99 2.88 -10.18 10.39
N ALA A 100 4.04 -9.98 11.03
CA ALA A 100 5.13 -10.96 11.02
C ALA A 100 4.81 -12.22 11.84
N ASP A 101 3.94 -12.12 12.85
CA ASP A 101 3.64 -13.21 13.78
C ASP A 101 2.97 -14.40 13.06
N ASN A 102 2.10 -14.10 12.08
CA ASN A 102 1.37 -15.08 11.29
C ASN A 102 1.62 -14.97 9.78
N ARG A 103 2.58 -14.14 9.36
CA ARG A 103 2.98 -13.91 7.96
C ARG A 103 1.82 -13.50 7.05
N THR A 104 0.95 -12.62 7.54
CA THR A 104 -0.20 -12.11 6.79
C THR A 104 -0.03 -10.64 6.41
N VAL A 105 -0.73 -10.19 5.38
CA VAL A 105 -0.84 -8.79 4.99
C VAL A 105 -2.31 -8.36 4.97
N PHE A 106 -2.57 -7.12 5.38
CA PHE A 106 -3.88 -6.51 5.25
C PHE A 106 -4.25 -6.30 3.78
N PHE A 107 -5.36 -6.89 3.35
CA PHE A 107 -5.91 -6.77 2.01
C PHE A 107 -7.44 -6.79 2.09
N GLU A 108 -8.10 -5.85 1.41
CA GLU A 108 -9.57 -5.75 1.35
C GLU A 108 -10.30 -5.91 2.71
N GLY A 109 -9.73 -5.34 3.78
CA GLY A 109 -10.37 -5.28 5.11
C GLY A 109 -9.94 -6.36 6.10
N LYS A 110 -9.18 -7.38 5.68
CA LYS A 110 -8.72 -8.47 6.55
C LYS A 110 -7.26 -8.83 6.30
N TYR A 111 -6.67 -9.56 7.23
CA TYR A 111 -5.32 -10.10 7.08
C TYR A 111 -5.37 -11.48 6.42
N GLY A 112 -4.60 -11.67 5.35
CA GLY A 112 -4.46 -12.94 4.63
C GLY A 112 -3.01 -13.26 4.32
N GLY A 113 -2.67 -14.54 4.21
CA GLY A 113 -1.35 -14.95 3.78
C GLY A 113 -1.19 -14.85 2.26
N MET A 114 0.01 -15.17 1.77
CA MET A 114 0.33 -15.11 0.34
C MET A 114 -0.54 -16.06 -0.49
N GLU A 115 -1.09 -17.11 0.11
CA GLU A 115 -2.01 -18.04 -0.52
C GLU A 115 -3.30 -17.39 -1.05
N LEU A 116 -3.65 -16.20 -0.56
CA LEU A 116 -4.79 -15.42 -1.05
C LEU A 116 -4.61 -15.05 -2.53
N PHE A 117 -3.37 -14.81 -2.95
CA PHE A 117 -3.02 -14.33 -4.28
C PHE A 117 -2.65 -15.44 -5.26
N ARG A 118 -2.94 -16.71 -4.93
CA ARG A 118 -2.52 -17.88 -5.72
C ARG A 118 -2.99 -17.88 -7.17
N ALA A 119 -4.09 -17.20 -7.48
CA ALA A 119 -4.65 -17.14 -8.83
C ALA A 119 -3.97 -16.09 -9.74
N LEU A 120 -3.06 -15.26 -9.21
CA LEU A 120 -2.19 -14.37 -9.99
C LEU A 120 -1.02 -15.10 -10.66
#